data_AF-A0A6V7QDV9-F1
#
_entry.id   AF-A0A6V7QDV9-F1
#
_cell.length_a   1.000
_cell.length_b   1.000
_cell.length_c   1.000
_cell.angle_alpha   90.00
_cell.angle_beta   90.00
_cell.angle_gamma   90.00
#
_symmetry.space_group_name_H-M   'P 1'
#
loop_
_entity.id
_entity.type
_entity.pdbx_description
1 polymer ?
#
loop_
_entity_poly.entity_id
_entity_poly.type
_entity_poly.pdbx_seq_one_letter_code
_entity_poly.pdbx_strand_id
1 'polypeptide(L)'
;MLKWAGVQCAGNPHFWLNADGTYQEEGQKNIKGQIWGKPIMKLLCPVLSLPTPTKAANSNGDEVIDMVGAIPDYLEQRTVQKMLLVGLHGSGTSTIIKQAKFLYRGVPFSNDERQDIKVIIQSNIYSYLAILLEGREMFEEESLAERRNSCQHCPSGNYESDDCNRVTDYSFSPRLRELSDWLLKVMASGNLDASFPTYACEYAPLVEELWNDAAIQATYRRRSELLMLPITASYFLERVVDISRMEYEPSDKDILYADRITSSNGIACTDFFFRQLACDGHAIDGDQQDMLLRYQLIRIHTKGLGQNCKWLDMFEDIKIVLFCVALSDYDEYYEDPNGVLINKMIESKRLFENLVTHPTFEEMNFLLILNKFDLLEQKIDTSPLTICEWFSDFNPVVSRNQPSNSRNPNSGATMAQQAFHHIAVKFKRLFSSITGRRLYVTWTNGLAQDTVDAALRYGREILIWEEAKPIFGSSESIYSTEPSSYSN
;
A
#
# COMPACT_ATOMS: atom_id res chain seq x y z
N MET A 1 63.10 0.53 -3.20
CA MET A 1 62.86 -0.92 -3.01
C MET A 1 62.07 -1.52 -4.17
N LEU A 2 60.80 -1.15 -4.39
CA LEU A 2 59.96 -1.75 -5.47
C LEU A 2 60.39 -1.39 -6.91
N LYS A 3 60.94 -0.18 -7.15
CA LYS A 3 61.50 0.20 -8.47
C LYS A 3 62.86 -0.45 -8.80
N TRP A 4 63.62 -0.90 -7.80
CA TRP A 4 64.85 -1.68 -8.02
C TRP A 4 64.54 -3.18 -8.24
N ALA A 5 63.27 -3.58 -8.07
CA ALA A 5 62.76 -4.93 -8.32
C ALA A 5 61.97 -5.06 -9.63
N GLY A 6 62.03 -4.06 -10.53
CA GLY A 6 61.36 -4.11 -11.84
C GLY A 6 59.83 -4.04 -11.81
N VAL A 7 59.21 -3.62 -10.70
CA VAL A 7 57.75 -3.52 -10.58
C VAL A 7 57.24 -2.22 -11.22
N GLN A 8 56.48 -2.33 -12.31
CA GLN A 8 55.63 -1.27 -12.82
C GLN A 8 54.36 -1.18 -11.96
N CYS A 9 54.28 -0.22 -11.05
CA CYS A 9 53.02 0.12 -10.38
C CYS A 9 52.25 1.11 -11.26
N ALA A 10 51.51 0.60 -12.25
CA ALA A 10 50.36 1.30 -12.81
C ALA A 10 49.17 1.01 -11.89
N GLY A 11 48.71 2.01 -11.14
CA GLY A 11 47.50 1.93 -10.31
C GLY A 11 46.51 2.99 -10.74
N ASN A 12 45.23 2.62 -10.80
CA ASN A 12 44.14 3.56 -11.08
C ASN A 12 44.15 4.67 -10.00
N PRO A 13 44.13 5.96 -10.39
CA PRO A 13 44.14 7.04 -9.42
C PRO A 13 42.82 7.07 -8.63
N HIS A 14 42.91 7.04 -7.31
CA HIS A 14 41.80 7.35 -6.41
C HIS A 14 41.62 8.88 -6.33
N PHE A 15 40.39 9.36 -6.37
CA PHE A 15 40.07 10.78 -6.30
C PHE A 15 39.33 11.10 -5.00
N TRP A 16 39.76 12.15 -4.32
CA TRP A 16 39.09 12.76 -3.18
C TRP A 16 38.19 13.90 -3.65
N LEU A 17 36.91 13.87 -3.26
CA LEU A 17 35.93 14.93 -3.52
C LEU A 17 35.74 15.76 -2.25
N ASN A 18 35.97 17.06 -2.34
CA ASN A 18 35.73 18.03 -1.27
C ASN A 18 34.26 18.46 -1.25
N ALA A 19 33.80 18.99 -0.10
CA ALA A 19 32.40 19.40 0.11
C ALA A 19 31.92 20.50 -0.86
N ASP A 20 32.83 21.31 -1.42
CA ASP A 20 32.55 22.33 -2.43
C ASP A 20 32.41 21.77 -3.86
N GLY A 21 32.58 20.46 -4.02
CA GLY A 21 32.53 19.76 -5.30
C GLY A 21 33.82 19.76 -6.09
N THR A 22 34.92 20.23 -5.52
CA THR A 22 36.25 20.11 -6.13
C THR A 22 36.81 18.70 -5.90
N TYR A 23 37.48 18.12 -6.89
CA TYR A 23 38.13 16.82 -6.73
C TYR A 23 39.64 16.88 -7.00
N GLN A 24 40.38 16.04 -6.28
CA GLN A 24 41.84 15.93 -6.34
C GLN A 24 42.27 14.46 -6.33
N GLU A 25 43.46 14.16 -6.82
CA GLU A 25 44.01 12.80 -6.80
C GLU A 25 44.61 12.50 -5.42
N GLU A 26 44.35 11.32 -4.89
CA GLU A 26 44.80 10.91 -3.56
C GLU A 26 46.33 11.02 -3.43
N GLY A 27 46.78 11.79 -2.44
CA GLY A 27 48.20 12.08 -2.22
C GLY A 27 48.77 13.30 -2.96
N GLN A 28 47.97 14.02 -3.77
CA GLN A 28 48.36 15.29 -4.39
C GLN A 28 47.47 16.46 -3.93
N LYS A 29 48.09 17.60 -3.60
CA LYS A 29 47.38 18.84 -3.19
C LYS A 29 46.83 19.70 -4.35
N ASN A 30 46.87 19.18 -5.58
CA ASN A 30 46.42 19.94 -6.75
C ASN A 30 44.97 19.59 -7.09
N ILE A 31 44.09 20.60 -7.00
CA ILE A 31 42.67 20.49 -7.39
C ILE A 31 42.60 20.32 -8.91
N LYS A 32 41.93 19.25 -9.38
CA LYS A 32 41.82 18.93 -10.81
C LYS A 32 40.58 19.50 -11.48
N GLY A 33 39.56 19.89 -10.73
CA GLY A 33 38.37 20.56 -11.26
C GLY A 33 37.15 20.43 -10.37
N GLN A 34 36.03 20.98 -10.83
CA GLN A 34 34.75 20.97 -10.12
C GLN A 34 33.76 20.01 -10.80
N ILE A 35 33.23 19.04 -10.05
CA ILE A 35 32.40 17.97 -10.61
C ILE A 35 30.99 18.45 -10.97
N TRP A 36 30.40 19.31 -10.14
CA TRP A 36 29.04 19.84 -10.32
C TRP A 36 28.89 20.81 -11.50
N GLY A 37 30.01 21.33 -12.01
CA GLY A 37 30.04 22.19 -13.20
C GLY A 37 29.89 21.43 -14.52
N LYS A 38 30.05 20.09 -14.53
CA LYS A 38 30.07 19.30 -15.76
C LYS A 38 28.65 19.04 -16.30
N PRO A 39 28.42 19.18 -17.62
CA PRO A 39 27.09 19.00 -18.23
C PRO A 39 26.47 17.62 -17.96
N ILE A 40 27.29 16.57 -18.00
CA ILE A 40 26.86 15.19 -17.70
C ILE A 40 26.34 15.05 -16.28
N MET A 41 26.94 15.72 -15.29
CA MET A 41 26.46 15.64 -13.91
C MET A 41 25.20 16.44 -13.66
N LYS A 42 25.00 17.57 -14.35
CA LYS A 42 23.71 18.29 -14.31
C LYS A 42 22.53 17.46 -14.81
N LEU A 43 22.79 16.49 -15.70
CA LEU A 43 21.78 15.60 -16.25
C LEU A 43 21.54 14.37 -15.37
N LEU A 44 22.58 13.84 -14.71
CA LEU A 44 22.49 12.66 -13.85
C LEU A 44 22.05 12.93 -12.41
N CYS A 45 22.35 14.10 -11.84
CA CYS A 45 22.02 14.41 -10.45
C CYS A 45 20.51 14.38 -10.14
N PRO A 46 19.60 14.86 -11.02
CA PRO A 46 18.17 14.72 -10.81
C PRO A 46 17.70 13.27 -10.89
N VAL A 47 18.30 12.47 -11.76
CA VAL A 47 17.97 11.03 -11.95
C VAL A 47 18.41 10.20 -10.74
N LEU A 48 19.52 10.59 -10.10
CA LEU A 48 20.10 9.87 -8.96
C LEU A 48 19.76 10.50 -7.59
N SER A 49 18.92 11.55 -7.57
CA SER A 49 18.54 12.28 -6.34
C SER A 49 19.73 12.75 -5.50
N LEU A 50 20.83 13.14 -6.16
CA LEU A 50 22.03 13.62 -5.47
C LEU A 50 21.87 15.09 -5.06
N PRO A 51 22.27 15.48 -3.83
CA PRO A 51 22.21 16.87 -3.38
C PRO A 51 23.21 17.72 -4.18
N THR A 52 22.69 18.58 -5.07
CA THR A 52 23.54 19.54 -5.81
C THR A 52 23.48 20.92 -5.16
N PRO A 53 24.62 21.61 -4.96
CA PRO A 53 24.61 22.97 -4.44
C PRO A 53 24.05 23.96 -5.48
N THR A 54 23.02 24.71 -5.10
CA THR A 54 22.43 25.80 -5.90
C THR A 54 23.40 26.98 -5.97
N LYS A 55 23.72 27.44 -7.18
CA LYS A 55 24.52 28.66 -7.36
C LYS A 55 23.70 29.88 -6.94
N ALA A 56 24.25 30.67 -6.03
CA ALA A 56 23.78 32.00 -5.68
C ALA A 56 23.69 32.91 -6.92
N ALA A 57 22.66 33.75 -6.93
CA ALA A 57 22.23 34.64 -8.01
C ALA A 57 23.31 35.61 -8.51
N ASN A 58 23.25 35.95 -9.81
CA ASN A 58 23.31 37.33 -10.30
C ASN A 58 22.93 37.48 -11.79
N SER A 59 22.03 38.45 -12.01
CA SER A 59 21.87 39.40 -13.13
C SER A 59 21.33 38.97 -14.51
N ASN A 60 20.10 39.47 -14.76
CA ASN A 60 19.63 40.29 -15.90
C ASN A 60 18.66 39.68 -16.93
N GLY A 61 17.41 40.15 -16.85
CA GLY A 61 16.64 40.70 -17.98
C GLY A 61 15.77 39.74 -18.79
N ASP A 62 14.48 39.62 -18.42
CA ASP A 62 13.39 40.16 -19.26
C ASP A 62 12.05 40.10 -18.53
N GLU A 63 11.32 41.20 -18.61
CA GLU A 63 10.02 41.44 -17.97
C GLU A 63 8.91 40.69 -18.72
N VAL A 64 8.13 39.88 -18.00
CA VAL A 64 6.70 39.68 -18.30
C VAL A 64 5.95 39.82 -16.98
N ILE A 65 5.13 40.87 -16.92
CA ILE A 65 4.25 41.22 -15.80
C ILE A 65 3.14 40.17 -15.75
N ASP A 66 3.08 39.39 -14.66
CA ASP A 66 1.86 38.69 -14.28
C ASP A 66 1.52 39.06 -12.82
N MET A 67 0.40 39.76 -12.65
CA MET A 67 -0.11 40.26 -11.38
C MET A 67 -0.79 39.13 -10.61
N VAL A 68 -0.01 38.31 -9.91
CA VAL A 68 -0.46 37.59 -8.70
C VAL A 68 0.71 37.65 -7.71
N GLY A 69 0.47 38.19 -6.51
CA GLY A 69 1.49 38.58 -5.55
C GLY A 69 2.66 37.60 -5.43
N ALA A 70 3.86 38.07 -5.79
CA ALA A 70 5.10 37.36 -5.58
C ALA A 70 5.32 37.16 -4.07
N ILE A 71 5.14 35.93 -3.62
CA ILE A 71 5.55 35.49 -2.29
C ILE A 71 7.09 35.46 -2.30
N PRO A 72 7.80 36.16 -1.40
CA PRO A 72 9.26 36.18 -1.40
C PRO A 72 9.90 34.80 -1.18
N ASP A 73 11.00 34.52 -1.89
CA ASP A 73 11.75 33.25 -1.89
C ASP A 73 12.19 32.72 -0.50
N TYR A 74 12.18 33.54 0.56
CA TYR A 74 12.47 33.07 1.93
C TYR A 74 11.30 32.29 2.56
N LEU A 75 10.09 32.35 1.99
CA LEU A 75 8.93 31.56 2.42
C LEU A 75 8.86 30.18 1.76
N GLU A 76 9.79 29.84 0.86
CA GLU A 76 9.82 28.52 0.21
C GLU A 76 10.32 27.39 1.11
N GLN A 77 10.91 27.70 2.27
CA GLN A 77 11.08 26.72 3.35
C GLN A 77 9.76 26.53 4.12
N ARG A 78 8.70 26.13 3.40
CA ARG A 78 7.49 25.60 4.05
C ARG A 78 7.91 24.37 4.86
N THR A 79 7.63 24.37 6.16
CA THR A 79 7.88 23.21 7.02
C THR A 79 7.10 22.02 6.45
N VAL A 80 7.84 20.99 6.03
CA VAL A 80 7.26 19.77 5.47
C VAL A 80 6.93 18.82 6.61
N GLN A 81 5.65 18.56 6.79
CA GLN A 81 5.15 17.60 7.77
C GLN A 81 5.09 16.20 7.14
N LYS A 82 6.04 15.34 7.52
CA LYS A 82 6.16 13.98 6.96
C LYS A 82 5.33 12.98 7.76
N MET A 83 4.49 12.22 7.07
CA MET A 83 3.66 11.15 7.59
C MET A 83 4.10 9.81 6.99
N LEU A 84 4.38 8.82 7.84
CA LEU A 84 4.81 7.51 7.39
C LEU A 84 3.66 6.50 7.35
N LEU A 85 3.29 6.01 6.18
CA LEU A 85 2.27 4.97 6.00
C LEU A 85 2.90 3.58 5.89
N VAL A 86 2.64 2.73 6.87
CA VAL A 86 3.17 1.36 6.97
C VAL A 86 2.04 0.38 7.21
N GLY A 87 2.15 -0.83 6.67
CA GLY A 87 1.19 -1.90 6.92
C GLY A 87 1.55 -3.14 6.11
N LEU A 88 0.99 -4.30 6.50
CA LEU A 88 1.21 -5.56 5.80
C LEU A 88 0.79 -5.48 4.33
N HIS A 89 1.34 -6.33 3.46
CA HIS A 89 0.86 -6.46 2.09
C HIS A 89 -0.65 -6.79 2.10
N GLY A 90 -1.44 -6.07 1.29
CA GLY A 90 -2.89 -6.23 1.26
C GLY A 90 -3.66 -5.43 2.33
N SER A 91 -2.99 -4.75 3.27
CA SER A 91 -3.65 -3.89 4.28
C SER A 91 -4.41 -2.69 3.69
N GLY A 92 -4.04 -2.27 2.47
CA GLY A 92 -4.64 -1.14 1.75
C GLY A 92 -3.83 0.16 1.79
N THR A 93 -2.56 0.12 2.24
CA THR A 93 -1.66 1.29 2.18
C THR A 93 -1.51 1.87 0.77
N SER A 94 -1.46 1.02 -0.26
CA SER A 94 -1.42 1.46 -1.67
C SER A 94 -2.70 2.21 -2.06
N THR A 95 -3.85 1.72 -1.60
CA THR A 95 -5.15 2.34 -1.86
C THR A 95 -5.24 3.71 -1.20
N ILE A 96 -4.83 3.83 0.06
CA ILE A 96 -4.83 5.10 0.81
C ILE A 96 -3.97 6.16 0.12
N ILE A 97 -2.75 5.84 -0.32
CA ILE A 97 -1.88 6.83 -0.98
C ILE A 97 -2.43 7.27 -2.35
N LYS A 98 -3.10 6.38 -3.09
CA LYS A 98 -3.78 6.75 -4.34
C LYS A 98 -4.97 7.68 -4.08
N GLN A 99 -5.75 7.39 -3.04
CA GLN A 99 -6.84 8.29 -2.63
C GLN A 99 -6.34 9.65 -2.20
N ALA A 100 -5.22 9.71 -1.47
CA ALA A 100 -4.59 10.99 -1.11
C ALA A 100 -4.22 11.80 -2.37
N LYS A 101 -3.71 11.14 -3.42
CA LYS A 101 -3.46 11.78 -4.73
C LYS A 101 -4.75 12.31 -5.35
N PHE A 102 -5.84 11.53 -5.34
CA PHE A 102 -7.14 11.97 -5.86
C PHE A 102 -7.77 13.13 -5.06
N LEU A 103 -7.66 13.10 -3.74
CA LEU A 103 -8.26 14.08 -2.83
C LEU A 103 -7.55 15.44 -2.91
N TYR A 104 -6.22 15.44 -2.94
CA TYR A 104 -5.47 16.65 -2.63
C TYR A 104 -4.61 17.19 -3.78
N ARG A 105 -4.35 16.42 -4.84
CA ARG A 105 -3.61 16.92 -6.00
C ARG A 105 -4.56 17.43 -7.08
N GLY A 106 -4.22 18.56 -7.69
CA GLY A 106 -4.96 19.07 -8.87
C GLY A 106 -4.87 18.11 -10.07
N VAL A 107 -3.73 17.44 -10.22
CA VAL A 107 -3.53 16.33 -11.16
C VAL A 107 -3.09 15.11 -10.35
N PRO A 108 -3.98 14.13 -10.09
CA PRO A 108 -3.68 12.98 -9.23
C PRO A 108 -2.49 12.14 -9.72
N PHE A 109 -2.50 11.80 -11.01
CA PHE A 109 -1.47 11.02 -11.69
C PHE A 109 -1.08 11.71 -12.99
N SER A 110 0.23 11.81 -13.27
CA SER A 110 0.73 12.30 -14.55
C SER A 110 0.37 11.35 -15.70
N ASN A 111 0.51 11.80 -16.95
CA ASN A 111 0.28 10.93 -18.11
C ASN A 111 1.24 9.74 -18.11
N ASP A 112 2.51 9.96 -17.76
CA ASP A 112 3.51 8.88 -17.66
C ASP A 112 3.14 7.88 -16.56
N GLU A 113 2.74 8.35 -15.38
CA GLU A 113 2.25 7.47 -14.30
C GLU A 113 1.02 6.67 -14.74
N ARG A 114 0.09 7.27 -15.48
CA ARG A 114 -1.09 6.58 -16.01
C ARG A 114 -0.71 5.49 -17.01
N GLN A 115 0.29 5.73 -17.87
CA GLN A 115 0.78 4.72 -18.81
C GLN A 115 1.49 3.58 -18.09
N ASP A 116 2.31 3.86 -17.08
CA ASP A 116 2.91 2.81 -16.25
C ASP A 116 1.84 1.98 -15.54
N ILE A 117 0.82 2.63 -14.99
CA ILE A 117 -0.33 1.96 -14.34
C ILE A 117 -1.11 1.11 -15.34
N LYS A 118 -1.30 1.58 -16.57
CA LYS A 118 -1.95 0.82 -17.66
C LYS A 118 -1.23 -0.51 -17.89
N VAL A 119 0.10 -0.46 -18.02
CA VAL A 119 0.92 -1.67 -18.21
C VAL A 119 0.79 -2.62 -17.01
N ILE A 120 0.79 -2.09 -15.78
CA ILE A 120 0.62 -2.91 -14.57
C ILE A 120 -0.77 -3.57 -14.52
N ILE A 121 -1.85 -2.84 -14.81
CA ILE A 121 -3.20 -3.38 -14.85
C ILE A 121 -3.30 -4.47 -15.90
N GLN A 122 -2.73 -4.25 -17.07
CA GLN A 122 -2.70 -5.25 -18.13
C GLN A 122 -1.88 -6.47 -17.71
N SER A 123 -0.69 -6.32 -17.14
CA SER A 123 0.10 -7.44 -16.59
C SER A 123 -0.70 -8.25 -15.53
N ASN A 124 -1.43 -7.55 -14.66
CA ASN A 124 -2.27 -8.19 -13.64
C ASN A 124 -3.38 -9.05 -14.25
N ILE A 125 -4.04 -8.64 -15.35
CA ILE A 125 -5.10 -9.47 -15.96
C ILE A 125 -4.56 -10.80 -16.48
N TYR A 126 -3.35 -10.83 -17.05
CA TYR A 126 -2.71 -12.06 -17.51
C TYR A 126 -2.31 -12.95 -16.32
N SER A 127 -1.87 -12.34 -15.21
CA SER A 127 -1.64 -13.08 -13.97
C SER A 127 -2.93 -13.73 -13.46
N TYR A 128 -4.06 -13.02 -13.49
CA TYR A 128 -5.36 -13.56 -13.07
C TYR A 128 -5.86 -14.66 -14.00
N LEU A 129 -5.69 -14.51 -15.32
CA LEU A 129 -6.02 -15.55 -16.29
C LEU A 129 -5.18 -16.80 -16.07
N ALA A 130 -3.88 -16.66 -15.79
CA ALA A 130 -3.02 -17.80 -15.48
C ALA A 130 -3.46 -18.55 -14.22
N ILE A 131 -3.87 -17.85 -13.16
CA ILE A 131 -4.42 -18.47 -11.95
C ILE A 131 -5.73 -19.22 -12.28
N LEU A 132 -6.58 -18.67 -13.16
CA LEU A 132 -7.76 -19.39 -13.63
C LEU A 132 -7.40 -20.64 -14.45
N LEU A 133 -6.35 -20.59 -15.26
CA LEU A 133 -5.89 -21.75 -16.03
C LEU A 133 -5.37 -22.88 -15.13
N GLU A 134 -4.57 -22.53 -14.13
CA GLU A 134 -4.10 -23.48 -13.12
C GLU A 134 -5.28 -24.04 -12.31
N GLY A 135 -6.23 -23.18 -11.91
CA GLY A 135 -7.50 -23.58 -11.28
C GLY A 135 -8.31 -24.56 -12.13
N ARG A 136 -8.35 -24.33 -13.44
CA ARG A 136 -9.04 -25.18 -14.41
C ARG A 136 -8.40 -26.58 -14.48
N GLU A 137 -7.07 -26.68 -14.47
CA GLU A 137 -6.37 -27.97 -14.42
C GLU A 137 -6.70 -28.73 -13.14
N MET A 138 -6.65 -28.06 -11.98
CA MET A 138 -7.02 -28.67 -10.69
C MET A 138 -8.46 -29.20 -10.68
N PHE A 139 -9.42 -28.42 -11.16
CA PHE A 139 -10.82 -28.85 -11.19
C PHE A 139 -11.10 -29.95 -12.22
N GLU A 140 -10.35 -29.99 -13.33
CA GLU A 140 -10.43 -31.11 -14.27
C GLU A 140 -9.96 -32.43 -13.63
N GLU A 141 -8.83 -32.40 -12.92
CA GLU A 141 -8.31 -33.57 -12.20
C GLU A 141 -9.28 -34.06 -11.12
N GLU A 142 -9.86 -33.14 -10.36
CA GLU A 142 -10.90 -33.42 -9.35
C GLU A 142 -12.11 -34.12 -9.99
N SER A 143 -12.67 -33.54 -11.06
CA SER A 143 -13.83 -34.09 -11.77
C SER A 143 -13.56 -35.48 -12.34
N LEU A 144 -12.35 -35.71 -12.88
CA LEU A 144 -11.94 -37.02 -13.39
C LEU A 144 -11.78 -38.05 -12.25
N ALA A 145 -11.26 -37.63 -11.09
CA ALA A 145 -11.10 -38.48 -9.92
C ALA A 145 -12.47 -38.91 -9.35
N GLU A 146 -13.42 -37.98 -9.22
CA GLU A 146 -14.79 -38.27 -8.78
C GLU A 146 -15.48 -39.29 -9.70
N ARG A 147 -15.35 -39.11 -11.02
CA ARG A 147 -15.92 -40.05 -12.01
C ARG A 147 -15.30 -41.44 -11.89
N ARG A 148 -13.98 -41.54 -11.73
CA ARG A 148 -13.30 -42.84 -11.51
C ARG A 148 -13.82 -43.54 -10.26
N ASN A 149 -14.03 -42.79 -9.18
CA ASN A 149 -14.56 -43.33 -7.92
C ASN A 149 -16.02 -43.80 -8.06
N SER A 150 -16.86 -43.08 -8.82
CA SER A 150 -18.25 -43.50 -9.08
C SER A 150 -18.35 -44.78 -9.93
N CYS A 151 -17.46 -44.98 -10.90
CA CYS A 151 -17.46 -46.16 -11.75
C CYS A 151 -16.98 -47.43 -11.01
N GLN A 152 -16.23 -47.30 -9.93
CA GLN A 152 -15.76 -48.44 -9.11
C GLN A 152 -16.84 -49.02 -8.19
N HIS A 153 -17.96 -48.31 -7.95
CA HIS A 153 -19.04 -48.76 -7.07
C HIS A 153 -20.17 -49.54 -7.77
N CYS A 154 -20.04 -49.86 -9.06
CA CYS A 154 -21.03 -50.66 -9.80
C CYS A 154 -20.60 -52.14 -9.90
N PRO A 155 -21.30 -53.09 -9.25
CA PRO A 155 -21.03 -54.51 -9.46
C PRO A 155 -21.68 -54.99 -10.76
N SER A 156 -20.82 -55.43 -11.67
CA SER A 156 -21.06 -56.34 -12.80
C SER A 156 -21.70 -55.80 -14.09
N GLY A 157 -20.88 -55.82 -15.16
CA GLY A 157 -21.21 -56.61 -16.36
C GLY A 157 -21.77 -55.87 -17.58
N ASN A 158 -20.87 -55.30 -18.41
CA ASN A 158 -20.64 -55.73 -19.80
C ASN A 158 -19.66 -54.78 -20.49
N TYR A 159 -18.62 -55.36 -21.07
CA TYR A 159 -17.65 -54.67 -21.91
C TYR A 159 -18.27 -54.43 -23.29
N GLU A 160 -18.70 -53.19 -23.53
CA GLU A 160 -18.46 -52.54 -24.82
C GLU A 160 -17.73 -51.23 -24.53
N SER A 161 -16.45 -51.23 -24.90
CA SER A 161 -15.54 -50.10 -24.86
C SER A 161 -15.94 -49.12 -25.95
N ASP A 162 -17.02 -48.37 -25.72
CA ASP A 162 -17.37 -47.22 -26.55
C ASP A 162 -17.10 -45.94 -25.76
N ASP A 163 -16.03 -45.28 -26.18
CA ASP A 163 -15.64 -43.90 -25.95
C ASP A 163 -16.56 -43.08 -25.02
N CYS A 164 -16.46 -43.31 -23.71
CA CYS A 164 -17.00 -42.41 -22.70
C CYS A 164 -16.21 -41.09 -22.80
N ASN A 165 -16.60 -40.25 -23.75
CA ASN A 165 -16.02 -38.95 -24.08
C ASN A 165 -15.21 -38.37 -22.92
N ARG A 166 -13.89 -38.29 -23.10
CA ARG A 166 -12.91 -37.69 -22.18
C ARG A 166 -13.13 -36.18 -21.94
N VAL A 167 -14.28 -35.66 -22.34
CA VAL A 167 -14.63 -34.25 -22.32
C VAL A 167 -15.28 -33.97 -20.97
N THR A 168 -14.55 -33.26 -20.12
CA THR A 168 -15.09 -32.65 -18.91
C THR A 168 -15.61 -31.25 -19.24
N ASP A 169 -16.37 -30.65 -18.32
CA ASP A 169 -16.74 -29.23 -18.42
C ASP A 169 -15.52 -28.30 -18.44
N TYR A 170 -14.34 -28.84 -18.10
CA TYR A 170 -13.07 -28.14 -18.06
C TYR A 170 -12.21 -28.36 -19.32
N SER A 171 -12.61 -29.20 -20.28
CA SER A 171 -11.77 -29.54 -21.43
C SER A 171 -11.59 -28.39 -22.44
N PHE A 172 -10.36 -28.17 -22.90
CA PHE A 172 -10.00 -27.12 -23.86
C PHE A 172 -9.93 -27.61 -25.31
N SER A 173 -10.16 -26.68 -26.25
CA SER A 173 -9.78 -26.86 -27.64
C SER A 173 -8.24 -26.90 -27.79
N PRO A 174 -7.68 -27.59 -28.81
CA PRO A 174 -6.23 -27.65 -29.02
C PRO A 174 -5.56 -26.28 -29.13
N ARG A 175 -6.27 -25.30 -29.72
CA ARG A 175 -5.80 -23.91 -29.89
C ARG A 175 -5.69 -23.16 -28.56
N LEU A 176 -6.67 -23.31 -27.67
CA LEU A 176 -6.63 -22.70 -26.34
C LEU A 176 -5.58 -23.35 -25.43
N ARG A 177 -5.27 -24.63 -25.66
CA ARG A 177 -4.19 -25.32 -24.93
C ARG A 177 -2.82 -24.72 -25.22
N GLU A 178 -2.50 -24.39 -26.47
CA GLU A 178 -1.21 -23.75 -26.80
C GLU A 178 -1.05 -22.38 -26.13
N LEU A 179 -2.13 -21.59 -26.09
CA LEU A 179 -2.15 -20.31 -25.38
C LEU A 179 -1.98 -20.50 -23.86
N SER A 180 -2.67 -21.49 -23.29
CA SER A 180 -2.58 -21.84 -21.87
C SER A 180 -1.14 -22.22 -21.49
N ASP A 181 -0.55 -23.16 -22.22
CA ASP A 181 0.81 -23.64 -21.99
C ASP A 181 1.83 -22.50 -22.09
N TRP A 182 1.65 -21.61 -23.07
CA TRP A 182 2.47 -20.42 -23.22
C TRP A 182 2.34 -19.49 -22.01
N LEU A 183 1.12 -19.15 -21.59
CA LEU A 183 0.89 -18.19 -20.49
C LEU A 183 1.42 -18.74 -19.16
N LEU A 184 1.18 -20.01 -18.88
CA LEU A 184 1.71 -20.69 -17.69
C LEU A 184 3.25 -20.72 -17.70
N LYS A 185 3.88 -20.97 -18.86
CA LYS A 185 5.33 -20.92 -19.01
C LYS A 185 5.92 -19.52 -18.77
N VAL A 186 5.27 -18.48 -19.29
CA VAL A 186 5.69 -17.08 -19.07
C VAL A 186 5.59 -16.74 -17.58
N MET A 187 4.50 -17.11 -16.92
CA MET A 187 4.32 -16.93 -15.47
C MET A 187 5.39 -17.66 -14.66
N ALA A 188 5.66 -18.93 -14.96
CA ALA A 188 6.69 -19.72 -14.28
C ALA A 188 8.10 -19.15 -14.47
N SER A 189 8.36 -18.47 -15.58
CA SER A 189 9.66 -17.83 -15.84
C SER A 189 9.88 -16.52 -15.08
N GLY A 190 8.84 -15.94 -14.45
CA GLY A 190 8.91 -14.66 -13.76
C GLY A 190 9.16 -13.45 -14.66
N ASN A 191 9.14 -13.63 -16.00
CA ASN A 191 9.42 -12.57 -16.98
C ASN A 191 8.16 -11.90 -17.52
N LEU A 192 7.04 -11.95 -16.79
CA LEU A 192 5.80 -11.32 -17.23
C LEU A 192 6.02 -9.82 -17.48
N ASP A 193 6.63 -9.12 -16.54
CA ASP A 193 6.90 -7.68 -16.62
C ASP A 193 7.93 -7.30 -17.70
N ALA A 194 8.85 -8.19 -18.05
CA ALA A 194 9.87 -7.96 -19.09
C ALA A 194 9.35 -8.28 -20.51
N SER A 195 8.31 -9.12 -20.61
CA SER A 195 7.71 -9.54 -21.88
C SER A 195 6.51 -8.66 -22.28
N PHE A 196 6.01 -7.84 -21.35
CA PHE A 196 4.87 -6.93 -21.52
C PHE A 196 5.40 -5.51 -21.82
N PRO A 197 5.30 -4.99 -23.06
CA PRO A 197 4.03 -4.67 -23.74
C PRO A 197 3.87 -5.29 -25.16
N THR A 198 4.90 -5.95 -25.69
CA THR A 198 4.94 -6.44 -27.08
C THR A 198 3.86 -7.48 -27.37
N TYR A 199 3.56 -8.34 -26.40
CA TYR A 199 2.62 -9.45 -26.55
C TYR A 199 1.16 -9.07 -26.23
N ALA A 200 0.93 -8.05 -25.41
CA ALA A 200 -0.42 -7.64 -24.98
C ALA A 200 -1.37 -7.38 -26.15
N CYS A 201 -0.84 -6.72 -27.20
CA CYS A 201 -1.58 -6.33 -28.39
C CYS A 201 -1.95 -7.54 -29.28
N GLU A 202 -1.03 -8.50 -29.42
CA GLU A 202 -1.18 -9.64 -30.32
C GLU A 202 -2.16 -10.68 -29.79
N TYR A 203 -2.25 -10.81 -28.45
CA TYR A 203 -3.08 -11.81 -27.80
C TYR A 203 -4.48 -11.30 -27.38
N ALA A 204 -4.83 -10.03 -27.59
CA ALA A 204 -6.15 -9.51 -27.20
C ALA A 204 -7.35 -10.31 -27.79
N PRO A 205 -7.36 -10.71 -29.08
CA PRO A 205 -8.43 -11.57 -29.62
C PRO A 205 -8.45 -12.98 -28.99
N LEU A 206 -7.28 -13.48 -28.60
CA LEU A 206 -7.12 -14.79 -27.95
C LEU A 206 -7.56 -14.75 -26.49
N VAL A 207 -7.41 -13.61 -25.81
CA VAL A 207 -7.95 -13.38 -24.46
C VAL A 207 -9.48 -13.40 -24.48
N GLU A 208 -10.11 -12.81 -25.50
CA GLU A 208 -11.56 -12.86 -25.67
C GLU A 208 -12.06 -14.29 -25.94
N GLU A 209 -11.37 -15.05 -26.79
CA GLU A 209 -11.67 -16.46 -27.05
C GLU A 209 -11.54 -17.29 -25.76
N LEU A 210 -10.46 -17.09 -25.01
CA LEU A 210 -10.21 -17.78 -23.75
C LEU A 210 -11.25 -17.44 -22.68
N TRP A 211 -11.57 -16.16 -22.52
CA TRP A 211 -12.54 -15.73 -21.50
C TRP A 211 -13.94 -16.26 -21.79
N ASN A 212 -14.35 -16.35 -23.06
CA ASN A 212 -15.66 -16.87 -23.45
C ASN A 212 -15.75 -18.40 -23.45
N ASP A 213 -14.63 -19.12 -23.24
CA ASP A 213 -14.60 -20.56 -23.21
C ASP A 213 -15.38 -21.15 -22.01
N ALA A 214 -16.09 -22.24 -22.24
CA ALA A 214 -16.96 -22.86 -21.25
C ALA A 214 -16.18 -23.34 -20.00
N ALA A 215 -14.96 -23.83 -20.17
CA ALA A 215 -14.13 -24.32 -19.09
C ALA A 215 -13.57 -23.20 -18.22
N ILE A 216 -13.19 -22.08 -18.82
CA ILE A 216 -12.81 -20.87 -18.07
C ILE A 216 -14.00 -20.32 -17.30
N GLN A 217 -15.17 -20.24 -17.93
CA GLN A 217 -16.38 -19.77 -17.26
C GLN A 217 -16.81 -20.71 -16.12
N ALA A 218 -16.68 -22.04 -16.29
CA ALA A 218 -16.92 -23.01 -15.22
C ALA A 218 -15.96 -22.82 -14.05
N THR A 219 -14.68 -22.60 -14.33
CA THR A 219 -13.65 -22.33 -13.32
C THR A 219 -13.89 -21.01 -12.59
N TYR A 220 -14.24 -19.94 -13.31
CA TYR A 220 -14.52 -18.63 -12.73
C TYR A 220 -15.74 -18.63 -11.78
N ARG A 221 -16.73 -19.51 -12.01
CA ARG A 221 -17.85 -19.70 -11.06
C ARG A 221 -17.39 -20.25 -9.71
N ARG A 222 -16.31 -21.05 -9.70
CA ARG A 222 -15.66 -21.63 -8.51
C ARG A 222 -14.46 -20.80 -8.01
N ARG A 223 -14.32 -19.55 -8.47
CA ARG A 223 -13.15 -18.69 -8.15
C ARG A 223 -12.87 -18.48 -6.66
N SER A 224 -13.88 -18.61 -5.80
CA SER A 224 -13.71 -18.51 -4.34
C SER A 224 -12.85 -19.64 -3.75
N GLU A 225 -12.69 -20.75 -4.47
CA GLU A 225 -11.84 -21.88 -4.08
C GLU A 225 -10.37 -21.66 -4.49
N LEU A 226 -10.08 -20.65 -5.32
CA LEU A 226 -8.73 -20.35 -5.80
C LEU A 226 -8.02 -19.38 -4.84
N LEU A 227 -7.26 -19.93 -3.89
CA LEU A 227 -6.59 -19.17 -2.83
C LEU A 227 -5.62 -18.08 -3.35
N MET A 228 -5.03 -18.30 -4.53
CA MET A 228 -4.08 -17.36 -5.13
C MET A 228 -4.76 -16.21 -5.87
N LEU A 229 -6.06 -16.28 -6.14
CA LEU A 229 -6.78 -15.25 -6.89
C LEU A 229 -7.20 -14.10 -5.96
N PRO A 230 -6.72 -12.85 -6.16
CA PRO A 230 -7.12 -11.74 -5.32
C PRO A 230 -8.62 -11.44 -5.43
N ILE A 231 -9.24 -10.99 -4.34
CA ILE A 231 -10.66 -10.59 -4.32
C ILE A 231 -10.96 -9.52 -5.40
N THR A 232 -10.03 -8.58 -5.60
CA THR A 232 -10.14 -7.53 -6.62
C THR A 232 -10.02 -8.05 -8.05
N ALA A 233 -9.56 -9.28 -8.28
CA ALA A 233 -9.42 -9.84 -9.61
C ALA A 233 -10.78 -9.93 -10.34
N SER A 234 -11.88 -10.17 -9.61
CA SER A 234 -13.22 -10.24 -10.22
C SER A 234 -13.57 -8.95 -10.97
N TYR A 235 -13.23 -7.78 -10.40
CA TYR A 235 -13.45 -6.47 -11.01
C TYR A 235 -12.74 -6.32 -12.37
N PHE A 236 -11.53 -6.88 -12.49
CA PHE A 236 -10.74 -6.80 -13.72
C PHE A 236 -11.09 -7.91 -14.71
N LEU A 237 -11.33 -9.13 -14.23
CA LEU A 237 -11.68 -10.28 -15.07
C LEU A 237 -13.00 -10.08 -15.80
N GLU A 238 -14.00 -9.49 -15.16
CA GLU A 238 -15.28 -9.13 -15.81
C GLU A 238 -15.11 -8.12 -16.98
N ARG A 239 -13.97 -7.42 -17.03
CA ARG A 239 -13.61 -6.43 -18.05
C ARG A 239 -12.35 -6.82 -18.83
N VAL A 240 -11.95 -8.10 -18.77
CA VAL A 240 -10.66 -8.56 -19.29
C VAL A 240 -10.48 -8.24 -20.78
N VAL A 241 -11.55 -8.37 -21.56
CA VAL A 241 -11.55 -8.05 -22.99
C VAL A 241 -11.30 -6.57 -23.23
N ASP A 242 -12.01 -5.69 -22.53
CA ASP A 242 -11.82 -4.24 -22.66
C ASP A 242 -10.42 -3.79 -22.21
N ILE A 243 -9.90 -4.35 -21.13
CA ILE A 243 -8.57 -4.02 -20.58
C ILE A 243 -7.44 -4.51 -21.50
N SER A 244 -7.65 -5.63 -22.21
CA SER A 244 -6.68 -6.18 -23.15
C SER A 244 -6.50 -5.34 -24.44
N ARG A 245 -7.43 -4.42 -24.75
CA ARG A 245 -7.35 -3.57 -25.94
C ARG A 245 -6.25 -2.53 -25.83
N MET A 246 -5.74 -2.11 -27.00
CA MET A 246 -4.68 -1.10 -27.09
C MET A 246 -5.14 0.29 -26.66
N GLU A 247 -6.40 0.60 -26.94
CA GLU A 247 -7.05 1.88 -26.65
C GLU A 247 -7.51 1.98 -25.20
N TYR A 248 -7.30 0.93 -24.39
CA TYR A 248 -7.65 0.94 -22.98
C TYR A 248 -6.92 2.06 -22.24
N GLU A 249 -7.67 2.94 -21.59
CA GLU A 249 -7.12 3.94 -20.69
C GLU A 249 -7.68 3.70 -19.27
N PRO A 250 -6.80 3.56 -18.25
CA PRO A 250 -7.26 3.29 -16.89
C PRO A 250 -8.18 4.39 -16.36
N SER A 251 -9.37 4.00 -15.95
CA SER A 251 -10.25 4.88 -15.19
C SER A 251 -9.69 5.11 -13.78
N ASP A 252 -10.15 6.15 -13.09
CA ASP A 252 -9.74 6.42 -11.71
C ASP A 252 -10.08 5.25 -10.77
N LYS A 253 -11.18 4.53 -11.04
CA LYS A 253 -11.55 3.31 -10.33
C LYS A 253 -10.58 2.17 -10.63
N ASP A 254 -10.13 2.02 -11.88
CA ASP A 254 -9.13 1.01 -12.24
C ASP A 254 -7.82 1.25 -11.51
N ILE A 255 -7.35 2.49 -11.49
CA ILE A 255 -6.15 2.91 -10.76
C ILE A 255 -6.30 2.58 -9.27
N LEU A 256 -7.46 2.87 -8.68
CA LEU A 256 -7.71 2.64 -7.26
C LEU A 256 -7.70 1.14 -6.90
N TYR A 257 -8.35 0.31 -7.72
CA TYR A 257 -8.48 -1.13 -7.52
C TYR A 257 -7.21 -1.93 -7.82
N ALA A 258 -6.33 -1.44 -8.72
CA ALA A 258 -5.21 -2.26 -9.15
C ALA A 258 -4.19 -2.42 -8.01
N ASP A 259 -3.86 -3.65 -7.67
CA ASP A 259 -2.78 -3.89 -6.72
C ASP A 259 -1.41 -3.66 -7.39
N ARG A 260 -0.35 -3.54 -6.60
CA ARG A 260 1.05 -3.49 -7.08
C ARG A 260 1.45 -2.32 -7.99
N ILE A 261 0.71 -1.20 -8.00
CA ILE A 261 1.05 0.03 -8.75
C ILE A 261 2.40 0.71 -8.32
N THR A 262 3.14 0.13 -7.38
CA THR A 262 4.31 0.81 -6.78
C THR A 262 5.61 0.41 -7.45
N SER A 263 6.51 1.38 -7.57
CA SER A 263 7.88 1.19 -8.09
C SER A 263 8.59 0.01 -7.42
N SER A 264 9.49 -0.62 -8.16
CA SER A 264 10.29 -1.78 -7.75
C SER A 264 11.04 -1.60 -6.43
N ASN A 265 11.31 -0.35 -6.03
CA ASN A 265 12.00 0.01 -4.80
C ASN A 265 11.08 -0.03 -3.56
N GLY A 266 9.78 -0.26 -3.72
CA GLY A 266 8.83 -0.43 -2.62
C GLY A 266 8.48 0.86 -1.85
N ILE A 267 8.83 2.03 -2.38
CA ILE A 267 8.54 3.34 -1.78
C ILE A 267 7.65 4.14 -2.72
N ALA A 268 6.60 4.74 -2.17
CA ALA A 268 5.79 5.73 -2.86
C ALA A 268 5.66 6.98 -1.99
N CYS A 269 5.77 8.15 -2.60
CA CYS A 269 5.66 9.43 -1.92
C CYS A 269 4.67 10.32 -2.64
N THR A 270 3.89 11.08 -1.89
CA THR A 270 3.04 12.14 -2.45
C THR A 270 3.02 13.35 -1.53
N ASP A 271 3.21 14.52 -2.12
CA ASP A 271 3.10 15.79 -1.44
C ASP A 271 1.72 16.39 -1.67
N PHE A 272 1.16 17.03 -0.64
CA PHE A 272 -0.16 17.63 -0.71
C PHE A 272 -0.38 18.71 0.35
N PHE A 273 -1.50 19.42 0.20
CA PHE A 273 -2.00 20.42 1.12
C PHE A 273 -3.43 20.06 1.50
N PHE A 274 -3.77 20.16 2.79
CA PHE A 274 -5.16 20.04 3.20
C PHE A 274 -5.91 21.31 2.79
N ARG A 275 -7.02 21.16 2.08
CA ARG A 275 -7.91 22.28 1.78
C ARG A 275 -8.72 22.62 3.04
N GLN A 276 -8.75 23.90 3.42
CA GLN A 276 -9.67 24.40 4.45
C GLN A 276 -11.10 24.22 3.94
N LEU A 277 -11.97 23.59 4.73
CA LEU A 277 -13.41 23.74 4.54
C LEU A 277 -13.75 25.16 4.99
N ALA A 278 -14.32 25.98 4.10
CA ALA A 278 -14.92 27.24 4.49
C ALA A 278 -16.15 26.93 5.36
N CYS A 279 -15.95 26.75 6.66
CA CYS A 279 -17.05 26.72 7.62
C CYS A 279 -17.49 28.17 7.88
N ASP A 280 -18.80 28.38 7.81
CA ASP A 280 -19.49 29.65 7.93
C ASP A 280 -18.99 30.56 9.06
N GLY A 281 -18.58 31.78 8.69
CA GLY A 281 -18.90 32.99 9.43
C GLY A 281 -18.02 33.44 10.61
N HIS A 282 -17.04 32.66 11.09
CA HIS A 282 -16.12 33.13 12.13
C HIS A 282 -14.66 32.93 11.74
N ALA A 283 -14.13 33.88 10.98
CA ALA A 283 -12.69 34.06 10.85
C ALA A 283 -12.14 34.55 12.20
N ILE A 284 -11.63 33.63 13.01
CA ILE A 284 -10.66 33.95 14.05
C ILE A 284 -9.32 34.13 13.32
N ASP A 285 -8.73 35.31 13.49
CA ASP A 285 -7.56 35.85 12.80
C ASP A 285 -6.23 35.14 13.14
N GLY A 286 -6.28 33.83 13.47
CA GLY A 286 -5.15 33.01 13.91
C GLY A 286 -4.66 31.94 12.92
N ASP A 287 -5.44 31.60 11.88
CA ASP A 287 -5.23 30.40 11.05
C ASP A 287 -4.50 30.63 9.71
N GLN A 288 -3.87 31.79 9.47
CA GLN A 288 -3.15 32.00 8.21
C GLN A 288 -1.85 31.18 8.08
N GLN A 289 -1.28 30.73 9.20
CA GLN A 289 -0.08 29.87 9.20
C GLN A 289 -0.38 28.46 8.65
N ASP A 290 -1.63 28.03 8.77
CA ASP A 290 -2.08 26.66 8.50
C ASP A 290 -2.23 26.37 6.98
N MET A 291 -2.46 27.41 6.17
CA MET A 291 -2.49 27.32 4.69
C MET A 291 -1.10 27.06 4.05
N LEU A 292 -0.01 27.17 4.81
CA LEU A 292 1.36 27.08 4.29
C LEU A 292 2.04 25.74 4.57
N LEU A 293 1.47 24.87 5.42
CA LEU A 293 2.08 23.58 5.75
C LEU A 293 1.92 22.59 4.59
N ARG A 294 3.06 22.13 4.06
CA ARG A 294 3.11 21.05 3.07
C ARG A 294 3.15 19.71 3.81
N TYR A 295 2.27 18.80 3.47
CA TYR A 295 2.29 17.45 4.00
C TYR A 295 2.88 16.50 2.97
N GLN A 296 3.68 15.55 3.46
CA GLN A 296 4.30 14.51 2.65
C GLN A 296 3.90 13.15 3.19
N LEU A 297 3.13 12.38 2.43
CA LEU A 297 2.75 11.01 2.77
C LEU A 297 3.72 10.04 2.10
N ILE A 298 4.49 9.33 2.92
CA ILE A 298 5.49 8.36 2.49
C ILE A 298 4.98 6.96 2.80
N ARG A 299 4.73 6.15 1.79
CA ARG A 299 4.40 4.73 1.94
C ARG A 299 5.65 3.89 1.80
N ILE A 300 5.86 2.98 2.74
CA ILE A 300 6.90 1.93 2.67
C ILE A 300 6.25 0.56 2.57
N HIS A 301 6.70 -0.23 1.61
CA HIS A 301 6.33 -1.63 1.47
C HIS A 301 7.09 -2.51 2.48
N THR A 302 6.45 -3.53 3.05
CA THR A 302 7.06 -4.43 4.06
C THR A 302 8.35 -5.11 3.58
N LYS A 303 8.43 -5.47 2.29
CA LYS A 303 9.69 -6.01 1.71
C LYS A 303 10.85 -4.99 1.71
N GLY A 304 10.55 -3.70 1.72
CA GLY A 304 11.55 -2.61 1.77
C GLY A 304 12.02 -2.27 3.19
N LEU A 305 11.31 -2.72 4.24
CA LEU A 305 11.75 -2.51 5.62
C LEU A 305 13.03 -3.31 5.95
N GLY A 306 13.31 -4.40 5.23
CA GLY A 306 14.48 -5.25 5.49
C GLY A 306 14.51 -5.81 6.92
N GLN A 307 15.47 -6.68 7.25
CA GLN A 307 15.59 -7.23 8.61
C GLN A 307 15.98 -6.17 9.67
N ASN A 308 16.51 -5.02 9.24
CA ASN A 308 17.14 -4.04 10.14
C ASN A 308 16.60 -2.61 9.98
N CYS A 309 15.54 -2.37 9.20
CA CYS A 309 14.96 -1.04 9.04
C CYS A 309 15.97 0.09 8.68
N LYS A 310 17.08 -0.23 8.00
CA LYS A 310 18.18 0.71 7.70
C LYS A 310 17.77 1.94 6.87
N TRP A 311 16.62 1.85 6.21
CA TRP A 311 16.07 2.93 5.40
C TRP A 311 15.38 3.99 6.27
N LEU A 312 15.09 3.66 7.53
CA LEU A 312 14.52 4.60 8.49
C LEU A 312 15.47 5.72 8.89
N ASP A 313 16.78 5.48 8.77
CA ASP A 313 17.81 6.50 8.98
C ASP A 313 17.78 7.60 7.89
N MET A 314 17.07 7.38 6.77
CA MET A 314 16.83 8.41 5.74
C MET A 314 15.62 9.29 6.03
N PHE A 315 14.82 8.94 7.05
CA PHE A 315 13.56 9.61 7.39
C PHE A 315 13.72 10.51 8.62
N GLU A 316 14.72 11.38 8.60
CA GLU A 316 14.78 12.53 9.51
C GLU A 316 13.46 13.33 9.38
N ASP A 317 12.93 13.78 10.52
CA ASP A 317 11.72 14.61 10.66
C ASP A 317 10.36 13.94 10.43
N ILE A 318 10.24 12.61 10.49
CA ILE A 318 8.93 11.97 10.60
C ILE A 318 8.38 12.13 12.03
N LYS A 319 7.18 12.69 12.15
CA LYS A 319 6.54 12.96 13.45
C LYS A 319 5.38 12.00 13.78
N ILE A 320 4.83 11.33 12.76
CA ILE A 320 3.73 10.38 12.92
C ILE A 320 3.85 9.18 11.97
N VAL A 321 3.56 7.99 12.51
CA VAL A 321 3.38 6.74 11.79
C VAL A 321 1.88 6.45 11.68
N LEU A 322 1.41 6.32 10.44
CA LEU A 322 0.10 5.82 10.07
C LEU A 322 0.22 4.30 9.84
N PHE A 323 -0.12 3.50 10.85
CA PHE A 323 -0.04 2.05 10.76
C PHE A 323 -1.38 1.47 10.29
N CYS A 324 -1.41 0.88 9.09
CA CYS A 324 -2.61 0.36 8.44
C CYS A 324 -2.75 -1.16 8.62
N VAL A 325 -3.91 -1.58 9.10
CA VAL A 325 -4.28 -2.99 9.29
C VAL A 325 -5.59 -3.26 8.57
N ALA A 326 -5.65 -4.33 7.78
CA ALA A 326 -6.91 -4.77 7.18
C ALA A 326 -7.74 -5.52 8.24
N LEU A 327 -8.94 -5.02 8.52
CA LEU A 327 -9.87 -5.67 9.45
C LEU A 327 -10.34 -7.02 8.94
N SER A 328 -10.30 -7.29 7.64
CA SER A 328 -10.69 -8.57 7.04
C SER A 328 -9.68 -9.70 7.26
N ASP A 329 -8.48 -9.40 7.75
CA ASP A 329 -7.36 -10.34 7.82
C ASP A 329 -7.45 -11.34 9.01
N TYR A 330 -8.46 -11.21 9.88
CA TYR A 330 -8.57 -12.04 11.11
C TYR A 330 -8.79 -13.53 10.82
N ASP A 331 -9.36 -13.88 9.68
CA ASP A 331 -9.61 -15.25 9.22
C ASP A 331 -8.87 -15.57 7.91
N GLU A 332 -7.94 -14.69 7.48
CA GLU A 332 -7.14 -14.91 6.28
C GLU A 332 -5.75 -15.45 6.62
N TYR A 333 -5.27 -16.38 5.80
CA TYR A 333 -3.98 -17.05 5.98
C TYR A 333 -3.14 -16.93 4.71
N TYR A 334 -1.82 -17.03 4.86
CA TYR A 334 -0.90 -17.30 3.75
C TYR A 334 0.08 -18.38 4.16
N GLU A 335 0.63 -19.08 3.17
CA GLU A 335 1.67 -20.08 3.38
C GLU A 335 3.04 -19.40 3.31
N ASP A 336 3.86 -19.58 4.35
CA ASP A 336 5.24 -19.11 4.33
C ASP A 336 6.13 -20.02 3.44
N PRO A 337 7.39 -19.65 3.15
CA PRO A 337 8.29 -20.49 2.36
C PRO A 337 8.56 -21.89 2.94
N ASN A 338 8.20 -22.14 4.20
CA ASN A 338 8.36 -23.41 4.89
C ASN A 338 7.07 -24.26 4.89
N GLY A 339 6.00 -23.79 4.25
CA GLY A 339 4.71 -24.48 4.20
C GLY A 339 3.81 -24.25 5.43
N VAL A 340 4.14 -23.28 6.29
CA VAL A 340 3.37 -22.98 7.50
C VAL A 340 2.29 -21.95 7.18
N LEU A 341 1.05 -22.28 7.51
CA LEU A 341 -0.07 -21.33 7.44
C LEU A 341 0.03 -20.29 8.55
N ILE A 342 0.16 -19.02 8.15
CA ILE A 342 0.26 -17.87 9.06
C ILE A 342 -0.99 -17.01 8.89
N ASN A 343 -1.68 -16.74 10.01
CA ASN A 343 -2.80 -15.81 10.04
C ASN A 343 -2.32 -14.37 9.81
N LYS A 344 -2.92 -13.66 8.84
CA LYS A 344 -2.49 -12.32 8.42
C LYS A 344 -2.65 -11.26 9.52
N MET A 345 -3.65 -11.38 10.39
CA MET A 345 -3.82 -10.47 11.53
C MET A 345 -2.73 -10.67 12.59
N ILE A 346 -2.33 -11.92 12.85
CA ILE A 346 -1.20 -12.22 13.75
C ILE A 346 0.10 -11.67 13.19
N GLU A 347 0.31 -11.78 11.88
CA GLU A 347 1.50 -11.19 11.25
C GLU A 347 1.47 -9.65 11.29
N SER A 348 0.31 -9.03 11.09
CA SER A 348 0.13 -7.57 11.26
C SER A 348 0.43 -7.13 12.69
N LYS A 349 0.04 -7.92 13.70
CA LYS A 349 0.40 -7.70 15.11
C LYS A 349 1.91 -7.76 15.32
N ARG A 350 2.60 -8.79 14.82
CA ARG A 350 4.06 -8.92 14.94
C ARG A 350 4.79 -7.74 14.28
N LEU A 351 4.36 -7.35 13.09
CA LEU A 351 4.91 -6.19 12.40
C LEU A 351 4.74 -4.90 13.23
N PHE A 352 3.56 -4.72 13.85
CA PHE A 352 3.31 -3.58 14.73
C PHE A 352 4.23 -3.59 15.96
N GLU A 353 4.42 -4.74 16.62
CA GLU A 353 5.34 -4.89 17.75
C GLU A 353 6.78 -4.53 17.35
N ASN A 354 7.24 -5.04 16.21
CA ASN A 354 8.58 -4.76 15.69
C ASN A 354 8.78 -3.25 15.40
N LEU A 355 7.78 -2.58 14.83
CA LEU A 355 7.86 -1.14 14.58
C LEU A 355 7.86 -0.32 15.87
N VAL A 356 6.97 -0.64 16.80
CA VAL A 356 6.80 0.13 18.04
C VAL A 356 8.00 -0.03 18.99
N THR A 357 8.68 -1.18 18.95
CA THR A 357 9.89 -1.44 19.76
C THR A 357 11.18 -0.89 19.14
N HIS A 358 11.15 -0.48 17.87
CA HIS A 358 12.37 -0.05 17.18
C HIS A 358 12.76 1.39 17.61
N PRO A 359 14.04 1.64 17.95
CA PRO A 359 14.48 2.91 18.55
C PRO A 359 14.10 4.17 17.75
N THR A 360 14.13 4.09 16.42
CA THR A 360 13.75 5.21 15.54
C THR A 360 12.32 5.72 15.79
N PHE A 361 11.41 4.89 16.31
CA PHE A 361 10.02 5.25 16.53
C PHE A 361 9.68 5.61 17.99
N GLU A 362 10.67 5.64 18.88
CA GLU A 362 10.46 5.83 20.32
C GLU A 362 9.71 7.13 20.64
N GLU A 363 10.01 8.23 19.92
CA GLU A 363 9.36 9.53 20.13
C GLU A 363 8.22 9.82 19.14
N MET A 364 8.02 8.99 18.12
CA MET A 364 7.01 9.25 17.08
C MET A 364 5.58 8.96 17.58
N ASN A 365 4.61 9.70 17.04
CA ASN A 365 3.19 9.41 17.27
C ASN A 365 2.73 8.24 16.40
N PHE A 366 1.72 7.51 16.87
CA PHE A 366 1.11 6.42 16.10
C PHE A 366 -0.39 6.65 15.93
N LEU A 367 -0.84 6.61 14.67
CA LEU A 367 -2.26 6.50 14.31
C LEU A 367 -2.47 5.13 13.65
N LEU A 368 -3.24 4.28 14.31
CA LEU A 368 -3.72 3.02 13.76
C LEU A 368 -4.90 3.27 12.83
N ILE A 369 -4.76 2.88 11.58
CA ILE A 369 -5.81 2.87 10.57
C ILE A 369 -6.32 1.44 10.42
N LEU A 370 -7.54 1.20 10.90
CA LEU A 370 -8.24 -0.08 10.74
C LEU A 370 -9.08 -0.03 9.45
N ASN A 371 -8.48 -0.53 8.37
CA ASN A 371 -9.03 -0.44 7.02
C ASN A 371 -9.93 -1.63 6.67
N LYS A 372 -10.65 -1.55 5.54
CA LYS A 372 -11.56 -2.58 5.04
C LYS A 372 -12.72 -2.89 6.00
N PHE A 373 -13.25 -1.84 6.64
CA PHE A 373 -14.40 -1.98 7.54
C PHE A 373 -15.62 -2.57 6.84
N ASP A 374 -15.82 -2.24 5.57
CA ASP A 374 -16.85 -2.81 4.69
C ASP A 374 -16.73 -4.33 4.53
N LEU A 375 -15.51 -4.85 4.41
CA LEU A 375 -15.28 -6.29 4.32
C LEU A 375 -15.44 -6.98 5.68
N LEU A 376 -15.13 -6.31 6.78
CA LEU A 376 -15.47 -6.83 8.12
C LEU A 376 -16.99 -6.93 8.29
N GLU A 377 -17.75 -5.91 7.87
CA GLU A 377 -19.22 -5.93 7.91
C GLU A 377 -19.81 -7.10 7.14
N GLN A 378 -19.22 -7.47 6.01
CA GLN A 378 -19.69 -8.61 5.20
C GLN A 378 -19.32 -9.97 5.79
N LYS A 379 -18.17 -10.09 6.48
CA LYS A 379 -17.61 -11.38 6.93
C LYS A 379 -17.96 -11.74 8.37
N ILE A 380 -18.18 -10.76 9.25
CA ILE A 380 -18.28 -11.01 10.70
C ILE A 380 -19.46 -11.90 11.10
N ASP A 381 -20.52 -11.93 10.30
CA ASP A 381 -21.71 -12.76 10.54
C ASP A 381 -21.52 -14.22 10.13
N THR A 382 -20.58 -14.53 9.22
CA THR A 382 -20.29 -15.89 8.73
C THR A 382 -19.01 -16.47 9.31
N SER A 383 -18.04 -15.61 9.66
CA SER A 383 -16.73 -15.97 10.20
C SER A 383 -16.51 -15.22 11.52
N PRO A 384 -16.69 -15.87 12.69
CA PRO A 384 -16.58 -15.20 13.97
C PRO A 384 -15.14 -14.76 14.27
N LEU A 385 -15.00 -13.60 14.92
CA LEU A 385 -13.69 -13.02 15.26
C LEU A 385 -12.81 -13.94 16.11
N THR A 386 -13.43 -14.84 16.89
CA THR A 386 -12.76 -15.81 17.77
C THR A 386 -11.94 -16.86 17.04
N ILE A 387 -12.05 -16.98 15.70
CA ILE A 387 -11.17 -17.82 14.88
C ILE A 387 -9.71 -17.34 14.99
N CYS A 388 -9.50 -16.04 15.11
CA CYS A 388 -8.18 -15.49 15.38
C CYS A 388 -7.83 -15.71 16.85
N GLU A 389 -6.73 -16.42 17.13
CA GLU A 389 -6.28 -16.73 18.49
C GLU A 389 -6.16 -15.49 19.39
N TRP A 390 -5.78 -14.35 18.82
CA TRP A 390 -5.58 -13.10 19.56
C TRP A 390 -6.89 -12.45 20.04
N PHE A 391 -8.01 -12.83 19.42
CA PHE A 391 -9.37 -12.33 19.70
C PHE A 391 -10.30 -13.43 20.26
N SER A 392 -9.73 -14.51 20.79
CA SER A 392 -10.47 -15.63 21.40
C SER A 392 -11.37 -15.22 22.58
N ASP A 393 -11.10 -14.08 23.20
CA ASP A 393 -11.89 -13.47 24.29
C ASP A 393 -12.96 -12.48 23.79
N PHE A 394 -13.20 -12.38 22.48
CA PHE A 394 -14.26 -11.55 21.94
C PHE A 394 -15.64 -12.09 22.32
N ASN A 395 -16.40 -11.30 23.06
CA ASN A 395 -17.76 -11.65 23.48
C ASN A 395 -18.72 -10.48 23.14
N PRO A 396 -19.47 -10.57 22.03
CA PRO A 396 -20.36 -9.50 21.58
C PRO A 396 -21.57 -9.34 22.52
N VAL A 397 -21.97 -8.10 22.77
CA VAL A 397 -23.19 -7.79 23.51
C VAL A 397 -24.37 -7.82 22.53
N VAL A 398 -25.14 -8.90 22.58
CA VAL A 398 -26.37 -9.03 21.79
C VAL A 398 -27.51 -8.31 22.53
N SER A 399 -27.99 -7.19 21.99
CA SER A 399 -29.19 -6.53 22.52
C SER A 399 -30.42 -7.41 22.24
N ARG A 400 -30.90 -8.13 23.26
CA ARG A 400 -32.09 -9.00 23.17
C ARG A 400 -33.43 -8.26 23.11
N ASN A 401 -33.44 -6.92 23.18
CA ASN A 401 -34.66 -6.12 23.27
C ASN A 401 -34.88 -5.29 21.99
N GLN A 402 -35.22 -5.95 20.87
CA GLN A 402 -35.97 -5.29 19.80
C GLN A 402 -37.40 -5.87 19.77
N PRO A 403 -38.41 -5.19 20.34
CA PRO A 403 -39.79 -5.54 20.06
C PRO A 403 -40.05 -5.32 18.56
N SER A 404 -40.75 -6.27 17.92
CA SER A 404 -40.94 -6.37 16.46
C SER A 404 -41.67 -5.20 15.78
N ASN A 405 -41.93 -4.09 16.49
CA ASN A 405 -42.72 -2.96 16.02
C ASN A 405 -42.05 -1.58 16.18
N SER A 406 -40.75 -1.51 16.50
CA SER A 406 -40.02 -0.23 16.51
C SER A 406 -39.41 0.06 15.14
N ARG A 407 -39.95 1.07 14.42
CA ARG A 407 -39.42 1.61 13.15
C ARG A 407 -38.15 2.46 13.32
N ASN A 408 -37.26 2.10 14.25
CA ASN A 408 -35.98 2.80 14.43
C ASN A 408 -34.82 1.79 14.39
N PRO A 409 -34.08 1.67 13.25
CA PRO A 409 -32.99 0.72 13.10
C PRO A 409 -31.74 1.02 13.94
N ASN A 410 -31.68 2.17 14.64
CA ASN A 410 -30.39 2.80 15.02
C ASN A 410 -30.03 2.79 16.51
N SER A 411 -30.44 1.82 17.33
CA SER A 411 -30.17 1.86 18.78
C SER A 411 -29.12 0.89 19.31
N GLY A 412 -28.50 0.05 18.48
CA GLY A 412 -27.46 -0.90 18.91
C GLY A 412 -26.24 -0.87 18.01
N ALA A 413 -25.05 -1.00 18.60
CA ALA A 413 -23.82 -1.12 17.82
C ALA A 413 -23.84 -2.44 17.03
N THR A 414 -23.57 -2.38 15.72
CA THR A 414 -23.53 -3.56 14.85
C THR A 414 -22.44 -4.54 15.30
N MET A 415 -22.55 -5.81 14.92
CA MET A 415 -21.52 -6.82 15.21
C MET A 415 -20.13 -6.37 14.72
N ALA A 416 -20.07 -5.77 13.54
CA ALA A 416 -18.84 -5.20 12.97
C ALA A 416 -18.29 -4.03 13.81
N GLN A 417 -19.15 -3.13 14.31
CA GLN A 417 -18.73 -2.04 15.20
C GLN A 417 -18.17 -2.56 16.52
N GLN A 418 -18.79 -3.61 17.09
CA GLN A 418 -18.30 -4.27 18.30
C GLN A 418 -16.95 -4.96 18.06
N ALA A 419 -16.81 -5.66 16.93
CA ALA A 419 -15.56 -6.30 16.51
C ALA A 419 -14.44 -5.27 16.27
N PHE A 420 -14.73 -4.19 15.54
CA PHE A 420 -13.82 -3.06 15.35
C PHE A 420 -13.34 -2.49 16.69
N HIS A 421 -14.25 -2.25 17.63
CA HIS A 421 -13.89 -1.72 18.94
C HIS A 421 -12.98 -2.69 19.70
N HIS A 422 -13.28 -3.98 19.66
CA HIS A 422 -12.46 -5.01 20.30
C HIS A 422 -11.04 -5.06 19.73
N ILE A 423 -10.90 -5.07 18.39
CA ILE A 423 -9.61 -5.04 17.70
C ILE A 423 -8.84 -3.77 18.07
N ALA A 424 -9.50 -2.60 18.03
CA ALA A 424 -8.90 -1.33 18.43
C ALA A 424 -8.38 -1.35 19.87
N VAL A 425 -9.14 -1.92 20.81
CA VAL A 425 -8.72 -2.05 22.21
C VAL A 425 -7.52 -3.00 22.36
N LYS A 426 -7.47 -4.10 21.61
CA LYS A 426 -6.33 -5.04 21.61
C LYS A 426 -5.03 -4.35 21.17
N PHE A 427 -5.06 -3.60 20.07
CA PHE A 427 -3.91 -2.82 19.63
C PHE A 427 -3.54 -1.70 20.61
N LYS A 428 -4.53 -0.99 21.18
CA LYS A 428 -4.28 0.04 22.21
C LYS A 428 -3.60 -0.52 23.44
N ARG A 429 -4.08 -1.66 23.95
CA ARG A 429 -3.47 -2.35 25.10
C ARG A 429 -2.03 -2.79 24.79
N LEU A 430 -1.82 -3.37 23.61
CA LEU A 430 -0.50 -3.77 23.14
C LEU A 430 0.47 -2.57 23.08
N PHE A 431 0.07 -1.49 22.40
CA PHE A 431 0.88 -0.28 22.29
C PHE A 431 1.19 0.35 23.66
N SER A 432 0.19 0.46 24.52
CA SER A 432 0.35 0.99 25.87
C SER A 432 1.24 0.11 26.75
N SER A 433 1.23 -1.21 26.56
CA SER A 433 2.09 -2.14 27.31
C SER A 433 3.57 -2.03 26.91
N ILE A 434 3.85 -1.67 25.65
CA ILE A 434 5.21 -1.52 25.13
C ILE A 434 5.75 -0.10 25.42
N THR A 435 4.94 0.93 25.22
CA THR A 435 5.41 2.33 25.22
C THR A 435 4.94 3.19 26.40
N GLY A 436 3.91 2.76 27.13
CA GLY A 436 3.21 3.61 28.11
C GLY A 436 2.44 4.79 27.51
N ARG A 437 2.42 4.96 26.17
CA ARG A 437 1.78 6.08 25.47
C ARG A 437 0.40 5.69 24.93
N ARG A 438 -0.34 6.70 24.47
CA ARG A 438 -1.67 6.50 23.85
C ARG A 438 -1.54 6.23 22.36
N LEU A 439 -2.25 5.20 21.89
CA LEU A 439 -2.44 4.93 20.46
C LEU A 439 -3.73 5.58 19.96
N TYR A 440 -3.61 6.42 18.93
CA TYR A 440 -4.77 6.95 18.20
C TYR A 440 -5.30 5.90 17.23
N VAL A 441 -6.61 5.83 17.03
CA VAL A 441 -7.23 4.83 16.16
C VAL A 441 -8.33 5.48 15.33
N THR A 442 -8.37 5.16 14.04
CA THR A 442 -9.46 5.47 13.12
C THR A 442 -9.80 4.24 12.28
N TRP A 443 -10.99 4.23 11.68
CA TRP A 443 -11.36 3.25 10.67
C TRP A 443 -11.35 3.89 9.28
N THR A 444 -11.19 3.08 8.25
CA THR A 444 -11.32 3.51 6.85
C THR A 444 -11.97 2.43 5.99
N ASN A 445 -12.69 2.85 4.96
CA ASN A 445 -12.81 2.07 3.73
C ASN A 445 -11.89 2.73 2.70
N GLY A 446 -10.76 2.10 2.39
CA GLY A 446 -9.78 2.67 1.45
C GLY A 446 -10.36 3.02 0.08
N LEU A 447 -11.49 2.43 -0.33
CA LEU A 447 -12.16 2.77 -1.59
C LEU A 447 -13.07 4.00 -1.48
N ALA A 448 -13.46 4.41 -0.26
CA ALA A 448 -14.31 5.55 0.02
C ALA A 448 -13.48 6.78 0.41
N GLN A 449 -13.56 7.82 -0.42
CA GLN A 449 -12.74 9.04 -0.32
C GLN A 449 -12.92 9.79 1.00
N ASP A 450 -14.16 9.89 1.49
CA ASP A 450 -14.54 10.56 2.72
C ASP A 450 -13.86 9.96 3.95
N THR A 451 -13.81 8.62 4.04
CA THR A 451 -13.19 7.95 5.19
C THR A 451 -11.66 8.10 5.17
N VAL A 452 -11.04 8.13 3.99
CA VAL A 452 -9.60 8.36 3.84
C VAL A 452 -9.24 9.80 4.16
N ASP A 453 -10.03 10.78 3.67
CA ASP A 453 -9.85 12.19 4.02
C ASP A 453 -9.95 12.40 5.54
N ALA A 454 -10.97 11.83 6.18
CA ALA A 454 -11.13 11.88 7.63
C ALA A 454 -9.93 11.30 8.38
N ALA A 455 -9.38 10.15 7.95
CA ALA A 455 -8.23 9.53 8.58
C ALA A 455 -6.95 10.37 8.43
N LEU A 456 -6.69 10.93 7.25
CA LEU A 456 -5.51 11.77 7.02
C LEU A 456 -5.62 13.12 7.75
N ARG A 457 -6.81 13.73 7.78
CA ARG A 457 -7.08 14.92 8.59
C ARG A 457 -6.89 14.63 10.08
N TYR A 458 -7.32 13.47 10.57
CA TYR A 458 -7.07 13.10 11.96
C TYR A 458 -5.58 12.95 12.26
N GLY A 459 -4.81 12.36 11.35
CA GLY A 459 -3.34 12.33 11.42
C GLY A 459 -2.73 13.74 11.51
N ARG A 460 -3.28 14.70 10.77
CA ARG A 460 -2.90 16.11 10.85
C ARG A 460 -3.21 16.72 12.20
N GLU A 461 -4.42 16.54 12.73
CA GLU A 461 -4.81 17.10 14.03
C GLU A 461 -3.89 16.60 15.16
N ILE A 462 -3.49 15.33 15.10
CA ILE A 462 -2.51 14.76 16.06
C ILE A 462 -1.17 15.51 15.99
N LEU A 463 -0.67 15.81 14.79
CA LEU A 463 0.58 16.58 14.63
C LEU A 463 0.46 17.98 15.22
N ILE A 464 -0.66 18.67 14.94
CA ILE A 464 -0.92 20.03 15.44
C ILE A 464 -1.01 20.04 16.97
N TRP A 465 -1.71 19.08 17.56
CA TRP A 465 -1.85 19.00 19.02
C TRP A 465 -0.51 18.80 19.74
N GLU A 466 0.40 18.02 19.18
CA GLU A 466 1.72 17.80 19.79
C GLU A 466 2.63 19.04 19.66
N GLU A 467 2.56 19.77 18.55
CA GLU A 467 3.27 21.06 18.40
C GLU A 467 2.74 22.15 19.36
N ALA A 468 1.45 22.10 19.70
CA ALA A 468 0.83 23.06 20.63
C ALA A 468 1.08 22.76 22.12
N LYS A 469 1.33 21.50 22.52
CA LYS A 469 1.60 21.12 23.92
C LYS A 469 2.72 21.91 24.62
N PRO A 470 3.88 22.22 23.99
CA PRO A 470 4.90 23.04 24.66
C PRO A 470 4.46 24.49 24.94
N ILE A 471 3.45 25.01 24.23
CA ILE A 471 2.98 26.40 24.39
C ILE A 471 2.05 26.54 25.63
N PHE A 472 1.32 25.48 25.97
CA PHE A 472 0.40 25.49 27.13
C PHE A 472 1.06 25.02 28.45
N GLY A 473 2.25 24.42 28.39
CA GLY A 473 2.98 23.91 29.57
C GLY A 473 3.66 24.97 30.45
N SER A 474 3.59 26.26 30.09
CA SER A 474 4.25 27.36 30.83
C SER A 474 3.31 28.24 31.63
N SER A 475 2.02 27.91 31.73
CA SER A 475 1.11 28.56 32.69
C SER A 475 0.94 27.69 33.93
N GLU A 476 1.94 27.70 34.82
CA GLU A 476 1.62 27.57 36.24
C GLU A 476 0.78 28.77 36.66
N SER A 477 -0.49 28.54 37.01
CA SER A 477 -1.24 29.47 37.86
C SER A 477 -1.93 28.70 38.98
N ILE A 478 -1.20 28.55 40.08
CA ILE A 478 -1.63 28.88 41.45
C ILE A 478 -3.16 28.87 41.63
N TYR A 479 -3.71 27.72 41.98
CA TYR A 479 -4.84 27.61 42.92
C TYR A 479 -4.61 26.37 43.77
N SER A 480 -3.71 26.50 44.75
CA SER A 480 -3.71 25.63 45.91
C SER A 480 -4.91 26.05 46.76
N THR A 481 -5.93 25.20 46.82
CA THR A 481 -7.00 25.32 47.81
C THR A 481 -6.92 24.10 48.70
N GLU A 482 -6.13 24.21 49.78
CA GLU A 482 -6.30 23.36 50.95
C GLU A 482 -7.67 23.69 51.58
N PRO A 483 -8.54 22.71 51.83
CA PRO A 483 -9.59 22.88 52.82
C PRO A 483 -9.01 22.55 54.20
N SER A 484 -8.87 23.60 55.00
CA SER A 484 -8.58 23.57 56.44
C SER A 484 -9.54 22.65 57.19
N SER A 485 -8.96 21.74 57.98
CA SER A 485 -9.62 21.05 59.08
C SER A 485 -9.97 22.03 60.20
N TYR A 486 -11.27 22.19 60.48
CA TYR A 486 -11.74 22.68 61.78
C TYR A 486 -12.84 21.78 62.32
N SER A 487 -12.56 21.31 63.53
CA SER A 487 -13.40 20.56 64.43
C SER A 487 -14.61 21.37 64.91
N ASN A 488 -15.77 20.73 64.97
CA ASN A 488 -16.62 20.65 66.16
C ASN A 488 -17.58 19.47 66.03
#